data_AF-L7RTR2-F1
#
_entry.id   AF-L7RTR2-F1
#
_cell.length_a   1.000
_cell.length_b   1.000
_cell.length_c   1.000
_cell.angle_alpha   90.00
_cell.angle_beta   90.00
_cell.angle_gamma   90.00
#
_symmetry.space_group_name_H-M   'P 1'
#
loop_
_entity.id
_entity.type
_entity.pdbx_description
1 polymer ?
#
loop_
_entity_poly.entity_id
_entity_poly.type
_entity_poly.pdbx_seq_one_letter_code
_entity_poly.pdbx_strand_id
1 'polypeptide(L)'
;LIIAGGTGEFEAGISKDGQTREHALLAFTLGVRQLIVAVNKMDTTKPISGWHGDNMLEESANMPWYKGWTKETKGGVVKGKTLLDAIDAIEPPS
;
A
#
# COMPACT_ATOMS: atom_id res chain seq x y z
N LEU A 1 -1.19 -5.08 -3.62
CA LEU A 1 -2.64 -5.17 -3.31
C LEU A 1 -3.20 -3.76 -3.23
N ILE A 2 -4.19 -3.43 -4.06
CA ILE A 2 -4.85 -2.12 -4.02
C ILE A 2 -6.14 -2.28 -3.24
N ILE A 3 -6.37 -1.44 -2.23
CA ILE A 3 -7.59 -1.44 -1.42
C ILE A 3 -8.29 -0.10 -1.62
N ALA A 4 -9.59 -0.10 -1.88
CA ALA A 4 -10.34 1.14 -1.89
C ALA A 4 -10.67 1.59 -0.46
N GLY A 5 -10.46 2.87 -0.16
CA GLY A 5 -10.69 3.50 1.15
C GLY A 5 -12.02 4.25 1.26
N GLY A 6 -12.85 4.23 0.21
CA GLY A 6 -14.20 4.78 0.29
C GLY A 6 -15.03 4.04 1.34
N THR A 7 -15.83 4.77 2.11
CA THR A 7 -16.71 4.19 3.13
C THR A 7 -17.63 3.15 2.50
N GLY A 8 -17.57 1.90 2.98
CA GLY A 8 -18.30 0.75 2.43
C GLY A 8 -17.50 -0.06 1.40
N GLU A 9 -16.60 0.54 0.62
CA GLU A 9 -15.73 -0.19 -0.32
C GLU A 9 -14.60 -0.92 0.42
N PHE A 10 -14.06 -0.31 1.47
CA PHE A 10 -13.05 -0.94 2.33
C PHE A 10 -13.63 -2.17 3.04
N GLU A 11 -14.79 -2.01 3.68
CA GLU A 11 -15.50 -3.05 4.43
C GLU A 11 -15.94 -4.21 3.53
N ALA A 12 -16.43 -3.91 2.33
CA ALA A 12 -16.76 -4.93 1.32
C ALA A 12 -15.51 -5.69 0.87
N GLY A 13 -14.38 -5.00 0.68
CA GLY A 13 -13.11 -5.60 0.29
C GLY A 13 -12.54 -6.57 1.33
N ILE A 14 -12.65 -6.25 2.62
CA ILE A 14 -12.13 -7.08 3.73
C ILE A 14 -13.13 -8.13 4.25
N SER A 15 -14.34 -8.15 3.72
CA SER A 15 -15.37 -9.14 4.07
C SER A 15 -14.89 -10.58 3.83
N LYS A 16 -15.60 -11.56 4.41
CA LYS A 16 -15.28 -13.00 4.23
C LYS A 16 -15.27 -13.40 2.76
N ASP A 17 -16.16 -12.80 1.97
CA ASP A 17 -16.32 -12.98 0.51
C ASP A 17 -15.64 -11.84 -0.29
N GLY A 18 -14.83 -11.02 0.38
CA GLY A 18 -14.18 -9.86 -0.21
C GLY A 18 -12.97 -10.24 -1.06
N GLN A 19 -12.88 -9.65 -2.25
CA GLN A 19 -11.79 -9.91 -3.19
C GLN A 19 -10.39 -9.56 -2.63
N THR A 20 -10.29 -8.56 -1.75
CA THR A 20 -9.01 -8.19 -1.13
C THR A 20 -8.48 -9.31 -0.24
N ARG A 21 -9.38 -10.01 0.46
CA ARG A 21 -9.05 -11.14 1.34
C ARG A 21 -8.63 -12.37 0.52
N GLU A 22 -9.35 -12.67 -0.56
CA GLU A 22 -9.01 -13.78 -1.46
C GLU A 22 -7.66 -13.56 -2.13
N HIS A 23 -7.40 -12.39 -2.70
CA HIS A 23 -6.12 -12.08 -3.33
C HIS A 23 -4.95 -12.11 -2.32
N ALA A 24 -5.16 -11.64 -1.09
CA ALA A 24 -4.15 -11.73 -0.05
C ALA A 24 -3.87 -13.19 0.36
N LEU A 25 -4.92 -14.00 0.47
CA LEU A 25 -4.80 -15.42 0.79
C LEU A 25 -4.10 -16.19 -0.33
N LEU A 26 -4.46 -15.93 -1.59
CA LEU A 26 -3.81 -16.52 -2.75
C LEU A 26 -2.32 -16.16 -2.79
N ALA A 27 -1.98 -14.88 -2.63
CA ALA A 27 -0.59 -14.45 -2.55
C ALA A 27 0.18 -15.19 -1.43
N PHE A 28 -0.41 -15.35 -0.25
CA PHE A 28 0.18 -16.09 0.84
C PHE A 28 0.39 -17.57 0.51
N THR A 29 -0.61 -18.24 -0.09
CA THR A 29 -0.51 -19.65 -0.48
C THR A 29 0.51 -19.90 -1.59
N LEU A 30 0.73 -18.91 -2.47
CA LEU A 30 1.75 -18.95 -3.53
C LEU A 30 3.16 -18.65 -3.00
N GLY A 31 3.33 -18.42 -1.69
CA GLY A 31 4.63 -18.17 -1.07
C GLY A 31 5.10 -16.71 -1.17
N VAL A 32 4.22 -15.76 -1.54
CA VAL A 32 4.54 -14.34 -1.53
C VAL A 32 4.60 -13.85 -0.08
N ARG A 33 5.83 -13.69 0.43
CA ARG A 33 6.09 -13.24 1.81
C ARG A 33 6.18 -11.72 1.97
N GLN A 34 6.20 -10.98 0.86
CA GLN A 34 6.25 -9.52 0.85
C GLN A 34 5.03 -8.97 0.12
N LEU A 35 4.16 -8.26 0.83
CA LEU A 35 2.94 -7.68 0.27
C LEU A 35 2.96 -6.16 0.45
N ILE A 36 2.95 -5.42 -0.66
CA ILE A 36 2.73 -3.98 -0.64
C ILE A 36 1.23 -3.73 -0.78
N VAL A 37 0.67 -2.97 0.16
CA VAL A 37 -0.75 -2.57 0.18
C VAL A 37 -0.83 -1.08 -0.09
N ALA A 38 -1.57 -0.68 -1.13
CA ALA A 38 -1.84 0.71 -1.44
C ALA A 38 -3.33 1.00 -1.30
N VAL A 39 -3.69 2.06 -0.58
CA VAL A 39 -5.08 2.47 -0.37
C VAL A 39 -5.45 3.58 -1.37
N ASN A 40 -6.53 3.40 -2.12
CA ASN A 40 -7.01 4.28 -3.19
C ASN A 40 -8.41 4.84 -2.89
N LYS A 41 -8.89 5.88 -3.59
CA LYS A 41 -10.22 6.51 -3.39
C LYS A 41 -10.51 7.04 -1.97
N MET A 42 -9.54 7.72 -1.37
CA MET A 42 -9.78 8.59 -0.21
C MET A 42 -10.04 10.02 -0.73
N ASP A 43 -11.29 10.37 -1.04
CA ASP A 43 -11.69 11.75 -1.32
C ASP A 43 -11.71 12.57 -0.03
N THR A 44 -10.49 12.92 0.39
CA THR A 44 -10.06 14.16 1.10
C THR A 44 -8.56 14.11 1.40
N THR A 45 -7.90 12.95 1.21
CA THR A 45 -6.52 12.72 1.66
C THR A 45 -5.92 11.50 0.93
N LYS A 46 -5.47 11.66 -0.33
CA LYS A 46 -4.92 10.54 -1.15
C LYS A 46 -3.44 10.29 -0.88
N PRO A 47 -2.99 9.25 -0.13
CA PRO A 47 -1.57 9.00 0.05
C PRO A 47 -0.83 8.63 -1.24
N ILE A 48 -1.51 8.19 -2.32
CA ILE A 48 -0.92 7.96 -3.65
C ILE A 48 -2.03 8.18 -4.71
N SER A 49 -1.76 8.89 -5.82
CA SER A 49 -2.71 9.06 -6.93
C SER A 49 -2.13 8.67 -8.28
N GLY A 50 -2.59 7.55 -8.85
CA GLY A 50 -2.15 7.09 -10.18
C GLY A 50 -2.64 7.95 -11.36
N TRP A 51 -3.64 8.80 -11.17
CA TRP A 51 -4.18 9.69 -12.22
C TRP A 51 -3.45 11.04 -12.28
N HIS A 52 -2.93 11.54 -11.16
CA HIS A 52 -2.23 12.82 -11.06
C HIS A 52 -0.72 12.70 -10.80
N GLY A 53 -0.22 11.51 -10.46
CA GLY A 53 1.21 11.27 -10.18
C GLY A 53 1.63 11.53 -8.73
N ASP A 54 0.72 11.93 -7.84
CA ASP A 54 1.02 12.21 -6.44
C ASP A 54 1.59 10.99 -5.70
N ASN A 55 2.74 11.15 -5.02
CA ASN A 55 3.46 10.12 -4.25
C ASN A 55 3.85 8.85 -5.03
N MET A 56 3.84 8.91 -6.36
CA MET A 56 4.32 7.82 -7.22
C MET A 56 5.85 7.83 -7.34
N LEU A 57 6.45 9.00 -7.56
CA LEU A 57 7.90 9.20 -7.74
C LEU A 57 8.47 10.29 -6.81
N GLU A 58 7.67 11.30 -6.48
CA GLU A 58 8.07 12.43 -5.62
C GLU A 58 7.01 12.69 -4.54
N GLU A 59 7.44 13.30 -3.44
CA GLU A 59 6.55 13.67 -2.34
C GLU A 59 5.56 14.76 -2.77
N SER A 60 4.27 14.50 -2.57
CA SER A 60 3.22 15.47 -2.86
C SER A 60 3.15 16.52 -1.75
N ALA A 61 3.29 17.80 -2.13
CA ALA A 61 3.16 18.94 -1.22
C ALA A 61 1.74 19.10 -0.65
N ASN A 62 0.75 18.38 -1.20
CA ASN A 62 -0.65 18.46 -0.80
C ASN A 62 -0.99 17.63 0.45
N MET A 63 0.00 16.96 1.08
CA MET A 63 -0.23 16.06 2.22
C MET A 63 0.73 16.29 3.40
N PRO A 64 0.61 17.43 4.10
CA PRO A 64 1.47 17.74 5.25
C PRO A 64 1.27 16.78 6.44
N TRP A 65 0.15 16.05 6.48
CA TRP A 65 -0.17 15.07 7.53
C TRP A 65 0.43 13.68 7.27
N TYR A 66 0.81 13.36 6.02
CA TYR A 66 1.39 12.06 5.68
C TYR A 66 2.89 12.05 5.96
N LYS A 67 3.30 11.29 6.98
CA LYS A 67 4.71 11.21 7.41
C LYS A 67 5.51 10.11 6.70
N GLY A 68 4.92 9.43 5.73
CA GLY A 68 5.50 8.26 5.06
C GLY A 68 5.01 6.92 5.62
N TRP A 69 5.47 5.85 5.00
CA TRP A 69 5.25 4.47 5.43
C TRP A 69 6.47 3.96 6.21
N THR A 70 6.26 2.90 6.99
CA THR A 70 7.32 2.25 7.77
C THR A 70 7.17 0.73 7.62
N LYS A 71 8.27 0.03 7.34
CA LYS A 71 8.34 -1.43 7.18
C LYS A 71 9.38 -1.98 8.15
N GLU A 72 9.00 -2.99 8.93
CA GLU A 72 9.96 -3.74 9.74
C GLU A 72 10.53 -4.90 8.92
N THR A 73 11.85 -4.97 8.85
CA THR A 73 12.59 -6.05 8.18
C THR A 73 13.50 -6.74 9.19
N LYS A 74 14.05 -7.91 8.84
CA LYS A 74 15.03 -8.59 9.69
C LYS A 74 16.30 -7.75 9.91
N GLY A 75 16.62 -6.83 9.01
CA GLY A 75 17.74 -5.90 9.10
C GLY A 75 17.44 -4.58 9.83
N GLY A 76 16.19 -4.36 10.26
CA GLY A 76 15.77 -3.14 10.95
C GLY A 76 14.54 -2.47 10.33
N VAL A 77 14.23 -1.27 10.82
CA VAL A 77 13.07 -0.48 10.39
C VAL A 77 13.42 0.37 9.17
N VAL A 78 12.77 0.12 8.04
CA VAL A 78 12.89 0.89 6.80
C VAL A 78 11.73 1.89 6.73
N LYS A 79 12.01 3.14 6.37
CA LYS A 79 11.00 4.20 6.20
C LYS A 79 11.12 4.75 4.78
N GLY A 80 9.99 5.10 4.19
CA GLY A 80 9.94 5.78 2.90
C GLY A 80 8.68 6.62 2.79
N LYS A 81 8.58 7.44 1.76
CA LYS A 81 7.40 8.30 1.55
C LYS A 81 6.69 8.02 0.24
N THR A 82 7.40 7.51 -0.77
CA THR A 82 6.83 7.23 -2.08
C THR A 82 6.53 5.75 -2.27
N LEU A 83 5.73 5.43 -3.29
CA LEU A 83 5.52 4.06 -3.73
C LEU A 83 6.82 3.44 -4.30
N LEU A 84 7.66 4.25 -4.93
CA LEU A 84 8.95 3.82 -5.45
C LEU A 84 9.87 3.37 -4.30
N ASP A 85 9.97 4.15 -3.22
CA ASP A 85 10.74 3.76 -2.02
C ASP A 85 10.25 2.40 -1.50
N ALA A 86 8.94 2.14 -1.56
CA ALA A 86 8.36 0.90 -1.08
C ALA A 86 8.74 -0.30 -1.97
N ILE A 87 8.87 -0.08 -3.28
CA ILE A 87 9.33 -1.09 -4.24
C ILE A 87 10.82 -1.36 -4.06
N ASP A 88 11.64 -0.32 -3.90
CA ASP A 88 13.09 -0.47 -3.69
C ASP A 88 13.41 -1.11 -2.33
N ALA A 89 12.53 -0.96 -1.34
CA ALA A 89 12.64 -1.62 -0.04
C ALA A 89 12.21 -3.10 -0.04
N ILE A 90 11.85 -3.67 -1.20
CA ILE A 90 11.62 -5.12 -1.33
C ILE A 90 12.96 -5.84 -1.24
N GLU A 91 13.10 -6.71 -0.24
CA GLU A 91 14.31 -7.54 -0.11
C GLU A 91 14.30 -8.60 -1.22
N PRO A 92 15.45 -8.91 -1.85
CA PRO A 92 15.51 -10.00 -2.82
C PRO A 92 15.08 -11.33 -2.17
N PRO A 93 14.36 -12.20 -2.91
CA PRO A 93 13.89 -13.47 -2.37
C PRO A 93 15.07 -14.37 -2.01
N SER A 94 15.08 -14.88 -0.77
CA SER A 94 16.03 -15.86 -0.22
C SER A 94 15.47 -17.28 -0.22
#